data_AF-A0A8J6TPJ8-F1
#
_entry.id   AF-A0A8J6TPJ8-F1
#
_cell.length_a   1.000
_cell.length_b   1.000
_cell.length_c   1.000
_cell.angle_alpha   90.00
_cell.angle_beta   90.00
_cell.angle_gamma   90.00
#
_symmetry.space_group_name_H-M   'P 1'
#
loop_
_entity.id
_entity.type
_entity.pdbx_description
1 polymer ?
#
loop_
_entity_poly.entity_id
_entity_poly.type
_entity_poly.pdbx_seq_one_letter_code
_entity_poly.pdbx_strand_id
1 'polypeptide(L)'
;MDKIKKNHLKNESDAELPQLNRIIKDKDPVKSLKRAAKAINFDLKKLRRSNRIFKKDIQDRDILLYFLRETGLYTNKQIGDLFNLTYSAVSRRAVIVKSEMSRQTEMRRKYDQLKSRIKV
;
A
#
# COMPACT_ATOMS: atom_id res chain seq x y z
N MET A 1 27.44 1.53 20.18
CA MET A 1 26.51 2.69 20.12
C MET A 1 25.19 2.16 19.56
N ASP A 2 24.49 1.33 20.33
CA ASP A 2 23.47 0.42 19.80
C ASP A 2 22.17 0.52 20.59
N LYS A 3 21.41 1.59 20.36
CA LYS A 3 20.06 1.75 20.90
C LYS A 3 19.14 2.54 19.97
N ILE A 4 18.95 2.11 18.72
CA ILE A 4 17.85 2.66 17.88
C ILE A 4 17.22 1.57 17.01
N LYS A 5 16.73 0.46 17.59
CA LYS A 5 15.83 -0.47 16.89
C LYS A 5 14.80 -1.11 17.84
N LYS A 6 14.07 -0.29 18.57
CA LYS A 6 12.84 -0.70 19.27
C LYS A 6 12.03 0.55 19.46
N ASN A 7 10.94 0.71 18.70
CA ASN A 7 9.75 1.57 18.97
C ASN A 7 9.07 2.18 17.74
N HIS A 8 9.41 1.84 16.49
CA HIS A 8 8.64 2.32 15.33
C HIS A 8 7.36 1.49 15.04
N LEU A 9 6.68 1.04 16.08
CA LEU A 9 5.28 0.62 16.03
C LEU A 9 4.51 1.57 16.95
N LYS A 10 4.47 2.85 16.58
CA LYS A 10 3.45 3.74 17.12
C LYS A 10 2.12 3.27 16.54
N ASN A 11 1.44 2.39 17.27
CA ASN A 11 0.01 2.16 17.17
C ASN A 11 -0.75 3.40 17.64
N GLU A 12 -0.38 4.59 17.16
CA GLU A 12 -1.14 5.80 17.39
C GLU A 12 -2.23 5.81 16.32
N SER A 13 -3.40 5.29 16.71
CA SER A 13 -4.62 5.43 15.94
C SER A 13 -4.86 6.92 15.70
N ASP A 14 -4.77 7.32 14.44
CA ASP A 14 -4.96 8.71 14.03
C ASP A 14 -6.44 9.06 14.19
N ALA A 15 -6.74 10.02 15.07
CA ALA A 15 -8.11 10.40 15.41
C ALA A 15 -8.82 11.07 14.22
N GLU A 16 -8.06 11.67 13.29
CA GLU A 16 -8.58 12.30 12.08
C GLU A 16 -8.94 11.29 10.99
N LEU A 17 -8.48 10.04 11.11
CA LEU A 17 -8.71 8.96 10.14
C LEU A 17 -9.17 7.68 10.85
N PRO A 18 -10.42 7.60 11.34
CA PRO A 18 -11.00 6.39 11.96
C PRO A 18 -11.03 5.17 11.01
N GLN A 19 -11.34 5.40 9.75
CA GLN A 19 -10.36 5.44 8.67
C GLN A 19 -9.26 4.36 8.70
N LEU A 20 -8.03 4.77 8.90
CA LEU A 20 -6.91 3.85 9.04
C LEU A 20 -7.11 2.81 10.17
N ASN A 21 -7.83 3.18 11.24
CA ASN A 21 -7.88 2.44 12.50
C ASN A 21 -8.55 1.04 12.43
N ARG A 22 -9.50 0.75 11.54
CA ARG A 22 -10.01 -0.64 11.41
C ARG A 22 -9.09 -1.53 10.55
N ILE A 23 -8.28 -0.95 9.68
CA ILE A 23 -7.20 -1.70 8.99
C ILE A 23 -6.07 -1.96 9.99
N ILE A 24 -5.81 -1.01 10.90
CA ILE A 24 -4.87 -1.20 12.04
C ILE A 24 -5.27 -2.40 12.91
N LYS A 25 -6.58 -2.71 13.03
CA LYS A 25 -7.05 -3.92 13.72
C LYS A 25 -6.72 -5.23 12.97
N ASP A 26 -6.58 -5.19 11.64
CA ASP A 26 -6.29 -6.35 10.79
C ASP A 26 -4.76 -6.47 10.61
N LYS A 27 -4.08 -7.13 11.56
CA LYS A 27 -2.62 -7.29 11.56
C LYS A 27 -2.07 -8.17 10.42
N ASP A 28 -2.94 -8.74 9.57
CA ASP A 28 -2.56 -9.61 8.46
C ASP A 28 -2.38 -8.82 7.14
N PRO A 29 -1.14 -8.62 6.67
CA PRO A 29 -0.86 -7.89 5.43
C PRO A 29 -1.53 -8.51 4.18
N VAL A 30 -1.74 -9.83 4.17
CA VAL A 30 -2.37 -10.53 3.04
C VAL A 30 -3.86 -10.20 2.97
N LYS A 31 -4.55 -10.15 4.12
CA LYS A 31 -5.98 -9.77 4.16
C LYS A 31 -6.18 -8.31 3.75
N SER A 32 -5.35 -7.41 4.26
CA SER A 32 -5.39 -5.99 3.88
C SER A 32 -5.16 -5.80 2.39
N LEU A 33 -4.18 -6.49 1.81
CA LEU A 33 -3.94 -6.47 0.36
C LEU A 33 -5.14 -6.99 -0.44
N LYS A 34 -5.75 -8.12 -0.04
CA LYS A 34 -6.92 -8.68 -0.73
C LYS A 34 -8.12 -7.71 -0.72
N ARG A 35 -8.39 -7.08 0.42
CA ARG A 35 -9.45 -6.07 0.55
C ARG A 35 -9.17 -4.86 -0.34
N ALA A 36 -7.94 -4.37 -0.33
CA ALA A 36 -7.53 -3.24 -1.15
C ALA A 36 -7.61 -3.53 -2.65
N ALA A 37 -7.13 -4.70 -3.09
CA ALA A 37 -7.22 -5.12 -4.48
C ALA A 37 -8.68 -5.23 -4.95
N LYS A 38 -9.56 -5.81 -4.12
CA LYS A 38 -11.00 -5.88 -4.41
C LYS A 38 -11.62 -4.49 -4.56
N ALA A 39 -11.22 -3.53 -3.74
CA ALA A 39 -11.77 -2.17 -3.78
C ALA A 39 -11.48 -1.45 -5.11
N ILE A 40 -10.37 -1.73 -5.79
CA ILE A 40 -10.05 -1.17 -7.12
C ILE A 40 -10.19 -2.18 -8.26
N ASN A 41 -10.82 -3.34 -8.02
CA ASN A 41 -10.98 -4.44 -8.99
C ASN A 41 -9.65 -4.92 -9.61
N PHE A 42 -8.58 -4.96 -8.82
CA PHE A 42 -7.28 -5.44 -9.26
C PHE A 42 -7.13 -6.95 -9.02
N ASP A 43 -6.71 -7.68 -10.05
CA ASP A 43 -6.43 -9.11 -9.95
C ASP A 43 -5.02 -9.35 -9.40
N LEU A 44 -4.94 -9.82 -8.14
CA LEU A 44 -3.68 -10.14 -7.48
C LEU A 44 -2.85 -11.22 -8.20
N LYS A 45 -3.46 -12.08 -9.04
CA LYS A 45 -2.72 -13.04 -9.86
C LYS A 45 -1.79 -12.34 -10.85
N LYS A 46 -2.09 -11.09 -11.23
CA LYS A 46 -1.22 -10.27 -12.09
C LYS A 46 0.11 -9.92 -11.43
N LEU A 47 0.20 -9.94 -10.10
CA LEU A 47 1.47 -9.74 -9.39
C LEU A 47 2.47 -10.88 -9.65
N ARG A 48 1.97 -12.09 -9.94
CA ARG A 48 2.79 -13.27 -10.21
C ARG A 48 3.24 -13.40 -11.66
N ARG A 49 2.58 -12.71 -12.60
CA ARG A 49 2.84 -12.85 -14.03
C ARG A 49 3.84 -11.78 -14.49
N SER A 50 5.06 -12.22 -14.80
CA SER A 50 6.19 -11.33 -15.15
C SER A 50 6.17 -10.80 -16.59
N ASN A 51 5.43 -11.40 -17.53
CA ASN A 51 5.76 -11.22 -18.96
C ASN A 51 5.00 -10.12 -19.73
N ARG A 52 3.92 -9.52 -19.22
CA ARG A 52 3.25 -8.39 -19.89
C ARG A 52 2.37 -7.65 -18.90
N ILE A 53 2.96 -6.70 -18.17
CA ILE A 53 2.20 -5.83 -17.27
C ILE A 53 1.87 -4.56 -18.04
N PHE A 54 0.59 -4.33 -18.33
CA PHE A 54 0.14 -3.07 -18.92
C PHE A 54 0.45 -1.92 -17.96
N LYS A 55 0.73 -0.71 -18.49
CA LYS A 55 1.02 0.48 -17.67
C LYS A 55 0.00 0.71 -16.55
N LYS A 56 -1.28 0.48 -16.85
CA LYS A 56 -2.39 0.54 -15.89
C LYS A 56 -2.26 -0.47 -14.75
N ASP A 57 -1.86 -1.71 -15.04
CA ASP A 57 -1.65 -2.75 -14.04
C ASP A 57 -0.43 -2.44 -13.14
N ILE A 58 0.59 -1.77 -13.69
CA ILE A 58 1.73 -1.27 -12.90
C ILE A 58 1.25 -0.18 -11.93
N GLN A 59 0.47 0.79 -12.43
CA GLN A 59 -0.07 1.87 -11.62
C GLN A 59 -0.98 1.33 -10.50
N ASP A 60 -1.85 0.37 -10.81
CA ASP A 60 -2.75 -0.23 -9.83
C ASP A 60 -1.98 -1.01 -8.75
N ARG A 61 -0.95 -1.76 -9.13
CA ARG A 61 -0.02 -2.38 -8.17
C ARG A 61 0.63 -1.33 -7.27
N ASP A 62 1.15 -0.27 -7.86
CA ASP A 62 1.89 0.73 -7.09
C ASP A 62 0.98 1.55 -6.17
N ILE A 63 -0.27 1.80 -6.56
CA ILE A 63 -1.32 2.39 -5.71
C ILE A 63 -1.57 1.49 -4.49
N LEU A 64 -1.72 0.17 -4.69
CA LEU A 64 -1.90 -0.78 -3.59
C LEU A 64 -0.69 -0.82 -2.65
N LEU A 65 0.52 -0.79 -3.21
CA LEU A 65 1.76 -0.74 -2.44
C LEU A 65 1.85 0.54 -1.60
N TYR A 66 1.57 1.69 -2.22
CA TYR A 66 1.58 2.97 -1.53
C TYR A 66 0.52 3.02 -0.42
N PHE A 67 -0.68 2.50 -0.67
CA PHE A 67 -1.72 2.40 0.35
C PHE A 67 -1.26 1.61 1.59
N LEU A 68 -0.71 0.41 1.40
CA LEU A 68 -0.20 -0.39 2.50
C LEU A 68 0.96 0.31 3.23
N ARG A 69 1.81 1.04 2.51
CA ARG A 69 2.88 1.85 3.12
C ARG A 69 2.33 3.03 3.93
N GLU A 70 1.32 3.74 3.42
CA GLU A 70 0.69 4.88 4.09
C GLU A 70 0.00 4.46 5.39
N THR A 71 -0.48 3.21 5.49
CA THR A 71 -1.07 2.69 6.74
C THR A 71 -0.09 2.63 7.92
N GLY A 72 1.22 2.59 7.67
CA GLY A 72 2.24 2.45 8.72
C GLY A 72 2.29 1.09 9.45
N LEU A 73 1.38 0.16 9.11
CA LEU A 73 1.20 -1.11 9.82
C LEU A 73 2.23 -2.18 9.45
N TYR A 74 2.78 -2.07 8.26
CA TYR A 74 3.62 -3.11 7.67
C TYR A 74 4.99 -2.54 7.36
N THR A 75 6.02 -3.30 7.70
CA THR A 75 7.39 -2.96 7.30
C THR A 75 7.51 -3.08 5.78
N ASN A 76 8.44 -2.32 5.19
CA ASN A 76 8.79 -2.44 3.78
C ASN A 76 9.18 -3.87 3.37
N LYS A 77 9.73 -4.67 4.30
CA LYS A 77 10.02 -6.08 4.04
C LYS A 77 8.72 -6.87 3.85
N GLN A 78 7.79 -6.78 4.80
CA GLN A 78 6.48 -7.44 4.71
C GLN A 78 5.72 -7.01 3.45
N ILE A 79 5.74 -5.72 3.11
CA ILE A 79 5.13 -5.22 1.87
C ILE A 79 5.86 -5.82 0.66
N GLY A 80 7.19 -5.83 0.66
CA GLY A 80 8.01 -6.41 -0.41
C GLY A 80 7.67 -7.87 -0.69
N ASP A 81 7.52 -8.67 0.37
CA ASP A 81 7.16 -10.09 0.28
C ASP A 81 5.80 -10.30 -0.41
N LEU A 82 4.83 -9.39 -0.23
CA LEU A 82 3.53 -9.46 -0.92
C LEU A 82 3.61 -9.19 -2.43
N PHE A 83 4.49 -8.27 -2.82
CA PHE A 83 4.62 -7.79 -4.20
C PHE A 83 5.78 -8.44 -4.96
N ASN A 84 6.51 -9.35 -4.32
CA ASN A 84 7.78 -9.91 -4.81
C ASN A 84 8.80 -8.81 -5.15
N LEU A 85 8.95 -7.84 -4.24
CA LEU A 85 9.84 -6.70 -4.35
C LEU A 85 10.82 -6.67 -3.18
N THR A 86 12.00 -6.11 -3.40
CA THR A 86 12.94 -5.85 -2.30
C THR A 86 12.44 -4.69 -1.43
N TYR A 87 12.88 -4.67 -0.16
CA TYR A 87 12.66 -3.55 0.77
C TYR A 87 12.96 -2.18 0.15
N SER A 88 14.08 -2.06 -0.59
CA SER A 88 14.52 -0.80 -1.20
C SER A 88 13.64 -0.42 -2.39
N ALA A 89 13.19 -1.41 -3.17
CA ALA A 89 12.23 -1.18 -4.24
C ALA A 89 10.90 -0.66 -3.70
N VAL A 90 10.39 -1.18 -2.58
CA VAL A 90 9.17 -0.66 -1.93
C VAL A 90 9.31 0.81 -1.57
N SER A 91 10.42 1.19 -0.92
CA SER A 91 10.64 2.60 -0.55
C SER A 91 10.71 3.52 -1.76
N ARG A 92 11.41 3.10 -2.82
CA ARG A 92 11.51 3.86 -4.07
C ARG A 92 10.15 4.02 -4.75
N ARG A 93 9.36 2.95 -4.85
CA ARG A 93 8.02 2.99 -5.48
C ARG A 93 7.06 3.88 -4.70
N ALA A 94 7.09 3.85 -3.37
CA ALA A 94 6.24 4.73 -2.57
C ALA A 94 6.50 6.23 -2.86
N VAL A 95 7.77 6.63 -3.01
CA VAL A 95 8.12 8.01 -3.38
C VAL A 95 7.63 8.36 -4.79
N ILE A 96 7.83 7.46 -5.75
CA ILE A 96 7.37 7.65 -7.14
C ILE A 96 5.85 7.84 -7.17
N VAL A 97 5.09 6.96 -6.54
CA VAL A 97 3.62 7.03 -6.50
C VAL A 97 3.14 8.34 -5.90
N LYS A 98 3.75 8.78 -4.79
CA LYS A 98 3.41 10.07 -4.17
C LYS A 98 3.61 11.23 -5.16
N SER A 99 4.70 11.22 -5.92
CA SER A 99 4.96 12.24 -6.94
C SER A 99 4.09 12.10 -8.19
N GLU A 100 3.69 10.88 -8.55
CA GLU A 100 2.81 10.65 -9.69
C GLU A 100 1.37 11.07 -9.37
N MET A 101 0.89 10.83 -8.15
CA MET A 101 -0.43 11.28 -7.70
C MET A 101 -0.58 12.79 -7.62
N SER A 102 0.51 13.56 -7.44
CA SER A 102 0.45 15.02 -7.52
C SER A 102 0.39 15.53 -8.97
N ARG A 103 0.80 14.71 -9.93
CA ARG A 103 0.86 15.06 -11.37
C ARG A 103 -0.28 14.46 -12.19
N GLN A 104 -0.82 13.31 -11.79
CA GLN A 104 -1.79 12.52 -12.54
C GLN A 104 -3.11 12.43 -11.76
N THR A 105 -4.11 13.20 -12.21
CA THR A 105 -5.44 13.25 -11.58
C THR A 105 -6.13 11.89 -11.52
N GLU A 106 -5.94 11.03 -12.54
CA GLU A 106 -6.53 9.68 -12.55
C GLU A 106 -5.98 8.80 -11.43
N MET A 107 -4.66 8.82 -11.23
CA MET A 107 -4.00 8.03 -10.19
C MET A 107 -4.46 8.47 -8.80
N ARG A 108 -4.57 9.79 -8.60
CA ARG A 108 -5.12 10.38 -7.37
C ARG A 108 -6.57 9.97 -7.14
N ARG A 109 -7.44 10.10 -8.15
CA ARG A 109 -8.86 9.70 -8.05
C ARG A 109 -9.00 8.23 -7.69
N LYS A 110 -8.21 7.34 -8.31
CA LYS A 110 -8.24 5.92 -7.99
C LYS A 110 -7.76 5.65 -6.56
N TYR A 111 -6.76 6.38 -6.08
CA TYR A 111 -6.33 6.31 -4.69
C TYR A 111 -7.41 6.79 -3.71
N ASP A 112 -8.07 7.90 -4.00
CA ASP A 112 -9.16 8.41 -3.17
C ASP A 112 -10.36 7.45 -3.17
N GLN A 113 -10.66 6.82 -4.31
CA GLN A 113 -11.66 5.74 -4.40
C GLN A 113 -11.27 4.52 -3.56
N LEU A 114 -10.00 4.11 -3.59
CA LEU A 114 -9.48 3.03 -2.75
C LEU A 114 -9.72 3.34 -1.27
N LYS A 115 -9.34 4.56 -0.83
CA LYS A 115 -9.55 5.00 0.55
C LYS A 115 -11.03 5.03 0.94
N SER A 116 -11.91 5.52 0.06
CA SER A 116 -13.35 5.56 0.29
C SER A 116 -14.01 4.17 0.34
N ARG A 117 -13.62 3.25 -0.57
CA ARG A 117 -14.23 1.90 -0.70
C ARG A 117 -13.77 0.90 0.33
N ILE A 118 -12.54 1.05 0.83
CA ILE A 118 -12.11 0.30 2.00
C ILE A 118 -12.89 0.76 3.25
N LYS A 119 -13.78 1.76 3.11
CA LYS A 119 -14.86 2.18 4.00
C LYS A 119 -14.58 1.74 5.42
N VAL A 120 -13.71 2.52 6.01
CA VAL A 120 -13.35 2.36 7.38
C VAL A 120 -14.15 3.29 8.26
#